data_AF-A0A7S4C335-F1
#
_entry.id   AF-A0A7S4C335-F1
#
_cell.length_a   1.000
_cell.length_b   1.000
_cell.length_c   1.000
_cell.angle_alpha   90.00
_cell.angle_beta   90.00
_cell.angle_gamma   90.00
#
_symmetry.space_group_name_H-M   'P 1'
#
loop_
_entity.id
_entity.type
_entity.pdbx_description
1 polymer ?
#
loop_
_entity_poly.entity_id
_entity_poly.type
_entity_poly.pdbx_seq_one_letter_code
_entity_poly.pdbx_strand_id
1 'polypeptide(L)'
;SSYKIQVRSSDVFGWQTVAEEPYERVTSGWMETVLPDGTQAESIRIFAPMRRTPYGISLYSVRVCGLQVEPPPPSPPPSPPSPPPSPPRARPPPSPMPLPPPPHPS
;
A
#
# COMPACT_ATOMS: atom_id res chain seq x y z
N SER A 1 -25.92 -8.41 -26.77
CA SER A 1 -25.06 -7.42 -26.08
C SER A 1 -24.38 -8.14 -24.94
N SER A 2 -23.16 -7.75 -24.60
CA SER A 2 -22.44 -8.33 -23.46
C SER A 2 -21.82 -7.17 -22.71
N TYR A 3 -22.21 -6.98 -21.46
CA TYR A 3 -21.48 -6.10 -20.54
C TYR A 3 -20.67 -6.94 -19.54
N LYS A 4 -19.67 -6.31 -18.93
CA LYS A 4 -18.84 -6.87 -17.87
C LYS A 4 -18.85 -5.94 -16.67
N ILE A 5 -18.97 -6.50 -15.48
CA ILE A 5 -18.69 -5.77 -14.24
C ILE A 5 -17.28 -6.15 -13.84
N GLN A 6 -16.45 -5.13 -13.62
CA GLN A 6 -15.06 -5.29 -13.25
C GLN A 6 -14.77 -4.49 -11.99
N VAL A 7 -13.85 -4.99 -11.19
CA VAL A 7 -13.35 -4.33 -9.99
C VAL A 7 -11.84 -4.21 -10.02
N ARG A 8 -11.34 -3.30 -9.20
CA ARG A 8 -9.90 -3.14 -8.95
C ARG A 8 -9.66 -2.95 -7.46
N SER A 9 -8.66 -3.67 -6.95
CA SER A 9 -8.06 -3.45 -5.63
C SER A 9 -6.77 -2.64 -5.77
N SER A 10 -6.26 -2.08 -4.67
CA SER A 10 -4.92 -1.50 -4.59
C SER A 10 -3.82 -2.56 -4.72
N ASP A 11 -4.08 -3.79 -4.26
CA ASP A 11 -3.09 -4.87 -4.25
C ASP A 11 -2.79 -5.44 -5.64
N VAL A 12 -3.75 -5.37 -6.56
CA VAL A 12 -3.66 -5.99 -7.88
C VAL A 12 -3.75 -4.93 -8.97
N PHE A 13 -2.70 -4.83 -9.78
CA PHE A 13 -2.69 -3.94 -10.92
C PHE A 13 -3.53 -4.52 -12.06
N GLY A 14 -4.66 -3.88 -12.38
CA GLY A 14 -5.51 -4.27 -13.50
C GLY A 14 -6.99 -4.36 -13.14
N TRP A 15 -7.82 -4.68 -14.15
CA TRP A 15 -9.25 -4.89 -13.99
C TRP A 15 -9.55 -6.38 -13.86
N GLN A 16 -10.24 -6.77 -12.80
CA GLN A 16 -10.70 -8.13 -12.57
C GLN A 16 -12.19 -8.22 -12.92
N THR A 17 -12.58 -9.16 -13.78
CA THR A 17 -13.98 -9.36 -14.15
C THR A 17 -14.68 -10.21 -13.11
N VAL A 18 -15.81 -9.71 -12.59
CA VAL A 18 -16.59 -10.34 -11.51
C VAL A 18 -18.02 -10.68 -11.93
N ALA A 19 -18.46 -10.14 -13.06
CA ALA A 19 -19.70 -10.53 -13.72
C ALA A 19 -19.57 -10.31 -15.22
N GLU A 20 -20.14 -11.20 -16.02
CA GLU A 20 -20.31 -11.01 -17.45
C GLU A 20 -21.59 -11.68 -17.96
N GLU A 21 -22.17 -11.16 -19.03
CA GLU A 21 -23.30 -11.81 -19.70
C GLU A 21 -22.88 -13.07 -20.47
N PRO A 22 -23.76 -14.11 -20.58
CA PRO A 22 -25.11 -14.17 -20.03
C PRO A 22 -25.08 -14.41 -18.51
N TYR A 23 -25.74 -13.53 -17.76
CA TYR A 23 -25.70 -13.58 -16.30
C TYR A 23 -26.97 -14.29 -15.78
N GLU A 24 -26.81 -15.45 -15.18
CA GLU A 24 -27.92 -16.34 -14.81
C GLU A 24 -28.71 -15.87 -13.56
N ARG A 25 -28.18 -14.93 -12.77
CA ARG A 25 -28.86 -14.37 -11.59
C ARG A 25 -29.53 -13.05 -11.90
N VAL A 26 -30.71 -13.14 -12.50
CA VAL A 26 -31.69 -12.04 -12.45
C VAL A 26 -32.60 -12.29 -11.26
N THR A 27 -32.16 -11.88 -10.07
CA THR A 27 -33.02 -11.94 -8.89
C THR A 27 -33.87 -10.67 -8.88
N SER A 28 -35.19 -10.80 -8.93
CA SER A 28 -36.13 -9.67 -8.72
C SER A 28 -35.97 -8.48 -9.70
N GLY A 29 -35.55 -8.74 -10.94
CA GLY A 29 -35.46 -7.70 -11.99
C GLY A 29 -34.21 -6.82 -11.92
N TRP A 30 -33.29 -7.12 -11.00
CA TRP A 30 -31.96 -6.51 -10.91
C TRP A 30 -30.91 -7.50 -11.38
N MET A 31 -29.82 -7.00 -11.96
CA MET A 31 -28.60 -7.78 -12.11
C MET A 31 -27.71 -7.47 -10.91
N GLU A 32 -27.39 -8.52 -10.14
CA GLU A 32 -26.64 -8.43 -8.90
C GLU A 32 -25.43 -9.34 -9.01
N THR A 33 -24.23 -8.82 -8.72
CA THR A 33 -23.04 -9.66 -8.54
C THR A 33 -22.50 -9.49 -7.13
N VAL A 34 -22.02 -10.58 -6.56
CA VAL A 34 -21.37 -10.60 -5.25
C VAL A 34 -19.89 -10.85 -5.49
N LEU A 35 -19.03 -10.01 -4.90
CA LEU A 35 -17.59 -10.23 -4.94
C LEU A 35 -17.25 -11.46 -4.09
N PRO A 36 -16.20 -12.24 -4.45
CA PRO A 36 -15.73 -13.31 -3.59
C PRO A 36 -15.41 -12.80 -2.18
N ASP A 37 -15.69 -13.60 -1.15
CA ASP A 37 -15.44 -13.23 0.25
C ASP A 37 -13.98 -12.77 0.44
N GLY A 38 -13.81 -11.65 1.15
CA GLY A 38 -12.51 -11.03 1.40
C GLY A 38 -11.97 -10.16 0.25
N THR A 39 -12.67 -10.03 -0.87
CA THR A 39 -12.28 -9.10 -1.94
C THR A 39 -12.51 -7.66 -1.50
N GLN A 40 -11.42 -6.91 -1.33
CA GLN A 40 -11.47 -5.45 -1.22
C GLN A 40 -11.46 -4.84 -2.61
N ALA A 41 -12.35 -3.89 -2.86
CA ALA A 41 -12.44 -3.18 -4.13
C ALA A 41 -12.50 -1.69 -3.88
N GLU A 42 -11.58 -0.95 -4.51
CA GLU A 42 -11.52 0.51 -4.43
C GLU A 42 -12.25 1.16 -5.61
N SER A 43 -12.39 0.44 -6.72
CA SER A 43 -13.01 0.96 -7.94
C SER A 43 -13.83 -0.10 -8.65
N ILE A 44 -14.96 0.33 -9.20
CA ILE A 44 -15.86 -0.48 -10.00
C ILE A 44 -15.94 0.11 -11.41
N ARG A 45 -16.00 -0.77 -12.41
CA ARG A 45 -16.22 -0.41 -13.81
C ARG A 45 -17.30 -1.31 -14.40
N ILE A 46 -18.29 -0.67 -15.03
CA ILE A 46 -19.25 -1.34 -15.91
C ILE A 46 -18.75 -1.14 -17.34
N PHE A 47 -18.25 -2.21 -17.95
CA PHE A 47 -17.65 -2.19 -19.29
C PHE A 47 -18.61 -2.81 -20.31
N ALA A 48 -19.10 -2.01 -21.24
CA ALA A 48 -19.97 -2.46 -22.33
C ALA A 48 -19.27 -2.14 -23.68
N PRO A 49 -18.55 -3.11 -24.28
CA PRO A 49 -17.80 -2.87 -25.52
C PRO A 49 -18.69 -2.60 -26.74
N MET A 50 -19.96 -3.00 -26.68
CA MET A 50 -20.95 -2.75 -27.72
C MET A 50 -22.18 -2.08 -27.13
N ARG A 51 -22.78 -1.20 -27.91
CA ARG A 51 -24.04 -0.56 -27.55
C ARG A 51 -25.16 -1.60 -27.52
N ARG A 52 -26.18 -1.39 -26.67
CA ARG A 52 -27.38 -2.23 -26.63
C ARG A 52 -28.44 -1.73 -27.62
N THR A 53 -28.49 -0.42 -27.83
CA THR A 53 -29.35 0.23 -28.82
C THR A 53 -28.49 1.12 -29.74
N PRO A 54 -29.00 1.61 -30.88
CA PRO A 54 -28.27 2.59 -31.71
C PRO A 54 -27.81 3.82 -30.90
N TYR A 55 -28.56 4.20 -29.87
CA TYR A 55 -28.31 5.36 -29.02
C TYR A 55 -27.29 5.12 -27.91
N GLY A 56 -26.97 3.87 -27.58
CA GLY A 56 -25.96 3.55 -26.57
C GLY A 56 -26.44 2.57 -25.50
N ILE A 57 -25.91 2.77 -24.30
CA ILE A 57 -26.20 2.04 -23.06
C ILE A 57 -26.81 3.04 -22.10
N SER A 58 -27.90 2.66 -21.43
CA SER A 58 -28.50 3.43 -20.35
C SER A 58 -28.49 2.59 -19.08
N LEU A 59 -28.10 3.22 -17.97
CA LEU A 59 -28.16 2.63 -16.64
C LEU A 59 -29.32 3.29 -15.89
N TYR A 60 -30.20 2.48 -15.33
CA TYR A 60 -31.34 2.99 -14.54
C TYR A 60 -30.93 3.31 -13.10
N SER A 61 -30.21 2.40 -12.45
CA SER A 61 -29.64 2.59 -11.13
C SER A 61 -28.46 1.64 -10.92
N VAL A 62 -27.51 2.06 -10.09
CA VAL A 62 -26.39 1.24 -9.64
C VAL A 62 -26.34 1.36 -8.13
N ARG A 63 -26.32 0.21 -7.45
CA ARG A 63 -26.12 0.14 -6.01
C ARG A 63 -24.87 -0.67 -5.73
N VAL A 64 -24.03 -0.15 -4.85
CA VAL A 64 -22.82 -0.81 -4.37
C VAL A 64 -23.04 -1.08 -2.89
N CYS A 65 -22.98 -2.35 -2.50
CA CYS A 65 -23.18 -2.81 -1.13
C CYS A 65 -21.90 -3.47 -0.65
N GLY A 66 -21.53 -3.23 0.62
CA GLY A 66 -20.35 -3.81 1.23
C GLY A 66 -20.07 -3.21 2.60
N LEU A 67 -19.05 -3.72 3.27
CA LEU A 67 -18.52 -3.13 4.49
C LEU A 67 -17.42 -2.13 4.12
N GLN A 68 -17.45 -0.96 4.75
CA GLN A 68 -16.35 -0.01 4.63
C GLN A 68 -15.15 -0.56 5.41
N VAL A 69 -14.03 -0.76 4.73
CA VAL A 69 -12.75 -1.10 5.35
C VAL A 69 -11.98 0.19 5.57
N GLU A 70 -11.54 0.44 6.79
CA GLU A 70 -10.74 1.63 7.09
C GLU A 70 -9.35 1.49 6.44
N PRO A 71 -8.78 2.57 5.86
CA PRO A 71 -7.42 2.52 5.34
C PRO A 71 -6.43 2.11 6.43
N PRO A 72 -5.35 1.37 6.09
CA PRO A 72 -4.30 1.10 7.06
C PRO A 72 -3.69 2.43 7.56
N PRO A 73 -3.23 2.48 8.82
CA PRO A 73 -2.56 3.66 9.35
C PRO A 73 -1.31 3.99 8.54
N PRO A 74 -0.91 5.28 8.45
CA PRO A 74 0.28 5.68 7.72
C PRO A 74 1.54 5.01 8.33
N SER A 75 2.51 4.70 7.46
CA SER A 75 3.81 4.16 7.91
C SER A 75 4.48 5.11 8.90
N PRO A 76 5.15 4.59 9.95
CA PRO A 76 5.93 5.43 10.85
C PRO A 76 7.06 6.14 10.08
N PRO A 77 7.48 7.34 10.51
CA PRO A 77 8.61 8.03 9.90
C PRO A 77 9.89 7.19 10.00
N PRO A 78 10.84 7.34 9.06
CA PRO A 78 12.12 6.64 9.14
C PRO A 78 12.88 6.99 10.42
N SER A 79 13.59 6.02 10.98
CA SER A 79 14.47 6.23 12.13
C SER A 79 15.53 7.30 11.82
N PRO A 80 15.90 8.14 12.79
CA PRO A 80 17.01 9.06 12.62
C PRO A 80 18.31 8.30 12.33
N PRO A 81 19.24 8.89 11.55
CA PRO A 81 20.54 8.28 11.30
C PRO A 81 21.32 8.08 12.60
N SER A 82 22.10 6.99 12.66
CA SER A 82 22.99 6.73 13.80
C SER A 82 23.97 7.89 14.02
N PRO A 83 24.30 8.24 15.28
CA PRO A 83 25.33 9.23 15.56
C PRO A 83 26.69 8.76 15.01
N PRO A 84 27.58 9.70 14.61
CA PRO A 84 28.92 9.34 14.18
C PRO A 84 29.68 8.62 15.31
N PRO A 85 30.60 7.71 14.97
CA PRO A 85 31.44 7.04 15.97
C PRO A 85 32.22 8.08 16.78
N SER A 86 32.34 7.84 18.09
CA SER A 86 33.13 8.72 18.97
C SER A 86 34.59 8.77 18.50
N PRO A 87 35.25 9.94 18.56
CA PRO A 87 36.67 10.03 18.22
C PRO A 87 37.49 9.10 19.13
N PRO A 88 38.60 8.54 18.62
CA PRO A 88 39.50 7.72 19.43
C PRO A 88 39.97 8.53 20.65
N ARG A 89 39.95 7.91 21.82
CA ARG A 89 40.41 8.52 23.07
C ARG A 89 41.84 9.02 22.87
N ALA A 90 42.11 10.28 23.20
CA ALA A 90 43.46 10.82 23.15
C ALA A 90 44.40 9.94 23.98
N ARG A 91 45.59 9.64 23.43
CA ARG A 91 46.62 8.89 24.15
C ARG A 91 46.99 9.67 25.42
N PRO A 92 47.05 9.04 26.60
CA PRO A 92 47.52 9.73 27.80
C PRO A 92 48.93 10.30 27.54
N PRO A 93 49.26 11.48 28.09
CA PRO A 93 50.60 12.04 27.96
C PRO A 93 51.64 11.06 28.52
N PRO A 94 52.86 11.03 27.97
CA PRO A 94 53.94 10.22 28.54
C PRO A 94 54.19 10.65 29.99
N SER A 95 54.44 9.67 30.87
CA SER A 95 54.82 9.94 32.25
C SER A 95 56.07 10.84 32.28
N PRO A 96 56.16 11.83 33.19
CA PRO A 96 57.38 12.62 33.35
C PRO A 96 58.55 11.70 33.67
N MET A 97 59.68 11.89 32.98
CA MET A 97 60.92 11.17 33.29
C MET A 97 61.36 11.52 34.72
N PRO A 98 61.94 10.57 35.48
CA PRO A 98 62.56 10.88 36.76
C PRO A 98 63.71 11.87 36.55
N LEU A 99 63.79 12.91 37.39
CA LEU A 99 64.94 13.81 37.42
C LEU A 99 66.21 13.02 37.80
N PRO A 100 67.37 13.33 37.19
CA PRO A 100 68.63 12.73 37.61
C PRO A 100 68.92 13.09 39.08
N PRO A 101 69.57 12.19 39.85
CA PRO A 101 69.95 12.47 41.22
C PRO A 101 70.95 13.66 41.26
N PRO A 102 70.89 14.51 42.30
CA PRO A 102 71.82 15.62 42.44
C PRO A 102 73.27 15.11 42.58
N PRO A 103 74.27 15.85 42.05
CA PRO A 103 75.67 15.47 42.20
C PRO A 103 76.08 15.49 43.67
N HIS A 104 76.87 14.48 44.09
CA HIS A 104 77.45 14.43 45.43
C HIS A 104 78.53 15.51 45.57
N PRO A 105 78.56 16.27 46.69
CA PRO A 105 79.64 17.21 46.96
C PRO A 105 80.93 16.46 47.32
N SER A 106 82.05 16.91 46.76
CA SER A 106 83.42 16.53 47.15
C SER A 106 84.01 17.56 48.11
#